data_AF-R4M6K3-F1
#
_entry.id   AF-R4M6K3-F1
#
_cell.length_a   1.000
_cell.length_b   1.000
_cell.length_c   1.000
_cell.angle_alpha   90.00
_cell.angle_beta   90.00
_cell.angle_gamma   90.00
#
_symmetry.space_group_name_H-M   'P 1'
#
loop_
_entity.id
_entity.type
_entity.pdbx_description
1 polymer ?
#
loop_
_entity_poly.entity_id
_entity_poly.type
_entity_poly.pdbx_seq_one_letter_code
_entity_poly.pdbx_strand_id
1 'polypeptide(L)'
;MAQDTRTSLKTSWYLLGPAFVAAIAYVDPGNVAANVSSGAQFGYLLLWVIVAANVMAALVQYLSAKLGLVTGRSLPEAIGKRMGRPARLAYWAQAEIVAMATDVAEVIGGAIALRIMFNLPLPIGGVITGVVSLLLLTIQDRRGQRLFERVITALLLVIAIGFTASFFVVTPPPNAVLGGLAPRFQGTESVLLAAAIMGATVMPHAVYLHSGLARDRHGHPDPGPQRRRLCTSPAGMSAWRC
;
A
#
# COMPACT_ATOMS: atom_id res chain seq x y z
N MET A 1 -19.70 -34.47 1.48
CA MET A 1 -18.76 -34.06 0.40
C MET A 1 -19.52 -33.18 -0.57
N ALA A 2 -19.03 -31.97 -0.86
CA ALA A 2 -19.46 -31.04 -1.93
C ALA A 2 -20.53 -29.94 -1.67
N GLN A 3 -20.67 -29.37 -0.47
CA GLN A 3 -21.42 -28.09 -0.32
C GLN A 3 -20.71 -26.97 0.50
N ASP A 4 -19.71 -27.26 1.33
CA ASP A 4 -19.05 -26.23 2.17
C ASP A 4 -17.92 -25.43 1.50
N THR A 5 -17.45 -25.82 0.31
CA THR A 5 -16.30 -25.15 -0.33
C THR A 5 -16.69 -23.89 -1.12
N ARG A 6 -17.98 -23.72 -1.47
CA ARG A 6 -18.44 -22.60 -2.31
C ARG A 6 -18.79 -21.32 -1.54
N THR A 7 -19.17 -21.41 -0.27
CA THR A 7 -19.44 -20.26 0.60
C THR A 7 -18.15 -19.62 1.13
N SER A 8 -17.14 -20.43 1.44
CA SER A 8 -15.83 -19.96 1.92
C SER A 8 -15.07 -19.10 0.88
N LEU A 9 -15.09 -19.50 -0.40
CA LEU A 9 -14.42 -18.74 -1.48
C LEU A 9 -15.09 -17.39 -1.74
N LYS A 10 -16.43 -17.31 -1.72
CA LYS A 10 -17.14 -16.03 -1.87
C LYS A 10 -16.81 -15.09 -0.71
N THR A 11 -16.80 -15.59 0.53
CA THR A 11 -16.41 -14.79 1.70
C THR A 11 -14.95 -14.33 1.62
N SER A 12 -14.03 -15.18 1.13
CA SER A 12 -12.60 -14.82 0.97
C SER A 12 -12.36 -13.67 -0.01
N TRP A 13 -13.01 -13.67 -1.19
CA TRP A 13 -12.95 -12.53 -2.12
C TRP A 13 -13.58 -11.25 -1.56
N TYR A 14 -14.60 -11.37 -0.71
CA TYR A 14 -15.20 -10.22 -0.03
C TYR A 14 -14.33 -9.68 1.12
N LEU A 15 -13.50 -10.51 1.75
CA LEU A 15 -12.55 -10.11 2.80
C LEU A 15 -11.30 -9.41 2.26
N LEU A 16 -10.97 -9.59 0.98
CA LEU A 16 -9.77 -9.05 0.35
C LEU A 16 -9.88 -7.57 -0.09
N GLY A 17 -11.09 -6.99 -0.15
CA GLY A 17 -11.31 -5.60 -0.63
C GLY A 17 -10.42 -4.55 0.06
N PRO A 18 -10.43 -4.46 1.41
CA PRO A 18 -9.57 -3.52 2.13
C PRO A 18 -8.06 -3.80 1.96
N ALA A 19 -7.69 -5.07 1.75
CA ALA A 19 -6.31 -5.47 1.52
C ALA A 19 -5.84 -5.06 0.11
N PHE A 20 -6.69 -5.18 -0.92
CA PHE A 20 -6.40 -4.70 -2.27
C PHE A 20 -6.30 -3.17 -2.33
N VAL A 21 -7.17 -2.46 -1.62
CA VAL A 21 -7.08 -0.99 -1.52
C VAL A 21 -5.82 -0.56 -0.78
N ALA A 22 -5.39 -1.28 0.25
CA ALA A 22 -4.09 -0.99 0.88
C ALA A 22 -2.91 -1.36 -0.02
N ALA A 23 -3.03 -2.41 -0.83
CA ALA A 23 -1.99 -2.81 -1.76
C ALA A 23 -1.74 -1.77 -2.87
N ILE A 24 -2.74 -0.97 -3.27
CA ILE A 24 -2.52 0.05 -4.31
C ILE A 24 -1.56 1.14 -3.89
N ALA A 25 -1.54 1.49 -2.60
CA ALA A 25 -0.59 2.48 -2.09
C ALA A 25 0.85 2.06 -2.41
N TYR A 26 1.13 0.75 -2.42
CA TYR A 26 2.46 0.22 -2.73
C TYR A 26 2.79 0.13 -4.23
N VAL A 27 1.84 0.43 -5.11
CA VAL A 27 2.04 0.41 -6.59
C VAL A 27 1.87 1.82 -7.14
N ASP A 28 2.30 2.83 -6.37
CA ASP A 28 2.28 4.22 -6.76
C ASP A 28 3.46 4.56 -7.69
N PRO A 29 3.39 5.67 -8.46
CA PRO A 29 4.48 6.10 -9.32
C PRO A 29 5.78 6.35 -8.56
N GLY A 30 5.72 6.71 -7.27
CA GLY A 30 6.89 6.90 -6.42
C GLY A 30 7.67 5.59 -6.20
N ASN A 31 7.00 4.52 -5.80
CA ASN A 31 7.63 3.21 -5.63
C ASN A 31 8.12 2.65 -6.97
N VAL A 32 7.34 2.81 -8.05
CA VAL A 32 7.78 2.40 -9.40
C VAL A 32 9.04 3.16 -9.83
N ALA A 33 9.11 4.47 -9.61
CA ALA A 33 10.28 5.27 -9.97
C ALA A 33 11.53 4.85 -9.18
N ALA A 34 11.41 4.62 -7.87
CA ALA A 34 12.51 4.16 -7.03
C ALA A 34 13.02 2.78 -7.48
N ASN A 35 12.12 1.83 -7.71
CA ASN A 35 12.49 0.47 -8.13
C ASN A 35 13.12 0.45 -9.53
N VAL A 36 12.54 1.17 -10.50
CA VAL A 36 13.07 1.25 -11.87
C VAL A 36 14.45 1.93 -11.88
N SER A 37 14.63 3.02 -11.13
CA SER A 37 15.93 3.70 -11.01
C SER A 37 16.99 2.78 -10.39
N SER A 38 16.62 2.03 -9.34
CA SER A 38 17.51 1.06 -8.71
C SER A 38 17.92 -0.09 -9.64
N GLY A 39 16.97 -0.60 -10.44
CA GLY A 39 17.23 -1.64 -11.43
C GLY A 39 18.07 -1.16 -12.60
N ALA A 40 17.88 0.09 -13.03
CA ALA A 40 18.67 0.68 -14.11
C ALA A 40 20.14 0.89 -13.72
N GLN A 41 20.41 1.27 -12.46
CA GLN A 41 21.76 1.57 -11.98
C GLN A 41 22.49 0.34 -11.42
N PHE A 42 21.81 -0.49 -10.64
CA PHE A 42 22.42 -1.60 -9.90
C PHE A 42 21.92 -2.99 -10.32
N GLY A 43 21.09 -3.07 -11.38
CA GLY A 43 20.51 -4.32 -11.84
C GLY A 43 19.73 -5.02 -10.73
N TYR A 44 20.07 -6.27 -10.45
CA TYR A 44 19.38 -7.10 -9.46
C TYR A 44 19.95 -6.99 -8.04
N LEU A 45 21.02 -6.22 -7.82
CA LEU A 45 21.75 -6.17 -6.54
C LEU A 45 20.87 -5.75 -5.35
N LEU A 46 19.86 -4.90 -5.59
CA LEU A 46 18.97 -4.37 -4.56
C LEU A 46 17.65 -5.15 -4.42
N LEU A 47 17.49 -6.29 -5.10
CA LEU A 47 16.27 -7.11 -5.01
C LEU A 47 15.96 -7.54 -3.57
N TRP A 48 16.97 -7.92 -2.80
CA TRP A 48 16.78 -8.30 -1.40
C TRP A 48 16.20 -7.15 -0.55
N VAL A 49 16.56 -5.90 -0.86
CA VAL A 49 16.04 -4.71 -0.17
C VAL A 49 14.56 -4.56 -0.46
N ILE A 50 14.14 -4.75 -1.72
CA ILE A 50 12.73 -4.72 -2.11
C ILE A 50 11.94 -5.80 -1.36
N VAL A 51 12.48 -7.03 -1.29
CA VAL A 51 11.85 -8.14 -0.55
C VAL A 51 11.74 -7.81 0.95
N ALA A 52 12.83 -7.34 1.56
CA ALA A 52 12.84 -6.95 2.98
C ALA A 52 11.85 -5.81 3.27
N ALA A 53 11.80 -4.80 2.41
CA ALA A 53 10.86 -3.68 2.52
C ALA A 53 9.41 -4.16 2.41
N ASN A 54 9.09 -5.07 1.49
CA ASN A 54 7.77 -5.67 1.36
C ASN A 54 7.36 -6.50 2.60
N VAL A 55 8.30 -7.24 3.19
CA VAL A 55 8.04 -7.99 4.44
C VAL A 55 7.73 -7.04 5.59
N MET A 56 8.50 -5.95 5.73
CA MET A 56 8.23 -4.93 6.75
C MET A 56 6.90 -4.23 6.51
N ALA A 57 6.58 -3.88 5.27
CA ALA A 57 5.29 -3.32 4.88
C ALA A 57 4.13 -4.23 5.27
N ALA A 58 4.21 -5.51 4.93
CA ALA A 58 3.19 -6.50 5.27
C ALA A 58 2.98 -6.60 6.78
N LEU A 59 4.06 -6.58 7.56
CA LEU A 59 3.99 -6.56 9.03
C LEU A 59 3.29 -5.29 9.55
N VAL A 60 3.67 -4.11 9.06
CA VAL A 60 3.07 -2.83 9.48
C VAL A 60 1.58 -2.77 9.11
N GLN A 61 1.21 -3.22 7.91
CA GLN A 61 -0.18 -3.27 7.47
C GLN A 61 -0.99 -4.26 8.30
N TYR A 62 -0.44 -5.44 8.60
CA TYR A 62 -1.07 -6.41 9.48
C TYR A 62 -1.34 -5.85 10.88
N LEU A 63 -0.37 -5.14 11.47
CA LEU A 63 -0.53 -4.48 12.77
C LEU A 63 -1.59 -3.38 12.72
N SER A 64 -1.64 -2.61 11.64
CA SER A 64 -2.64 -1.56 11.44
C SER A 64 -4.07 -2.12 11.34
N ALA A 65 -4.26 -3.17 10.53
CA ALA A 65 -5.53 -3.88 10.42
C ALA A 65 -5.95 -4.47 11.78
N LYS A 66 -5.02 -5.14 12.45
CA LYS A 66 -5.25 -5.73 13.78
C LYS A 66 -5.69 -4.69 14.80
N LEU A 67 -5.07 -3.51 14.81
CA LEU A 67 -5.47 -2.42 15.69
C LEU A 67 -6.91 -1.98 15.44
N GLY A 68 -7.26 -1.74 14.17
CA GLY A 68 -8.62 -1.34 13.76
C GLY A 68 -9.67 -2.36 14.20
N LEU A 69 -9.40 -3.65 13.98
CA LEU A 69 -10.31 -4.75 14.32
C LEU A 69 -10.44 -4.98 15.84
N VAL A 70 -9.34 -4.94 16.60
CA VAL A 70 -9.36 -5.28 18.03
C VAL A 70 -9.89 -4.12 18.88
N THR A 71 -9.59 -2.88 18.49
CA THR A 71 -9.97 -1.69 19.27
C THR A 71 -11.24 -1.01 18.79
N GLY A 72 -11.70 -1.32 17.57
CA GLY A 72 -12.84 -0.64 16.94
C GLY A 72 -12.58 0.83 16.65
N ARG A 73 -11.32 1.24 16.63
CA ARG A 73 -10.91 2.63 16.43
C ARG A 73 -9.84 2.68 15.35
N SER A 74 -9.86 3.74 14.55
CA SER A 74 -8.77 3.99 13.62
C SER A 74 -7.49 4.38 14.39
N LEU A 75 -6.33 4.19 13.77
CA LEU A 75 -5.04 4.57 14.37
C LEU A 75 -5.01 6.06 14.80
N PRO A 76 -5.53 7.02 14.01
CA PRO A 76 -5.63 8.43 14.43
C PRO A 76 -6.55 8.64 15.65
N GLU A 77 -7.67 7.92 15.75
CA GLU A 77 -8.57 8.00 16.91
C GLU A 77 -7.93 7.45 18.19
N ALA A 78 -7.12 6.38 18.07
CA ALA A 78 -6.40 5.79 19.19
C ALA A 78 -5.30 6.72 19.70
N ILE A 79 -4.54 7.35 18.80
CA ILE A 79 -3.50 8.33 19.13
C ILE A 79 -4.14 9.58 19.74
N GLY A 80 -5.22 10.10 19.13
CA GLY A 80 -5.91 11.30 19.57
C GLY A 80 -6.52 11.23 20.97
N LYS A 81 -6.77 10.02 21.50
CA LYS A 81 -7.24 9.80 22.89
C LYS A 81 -6.11 9.78 23.92
N ARG A 82 -4.88 9.45 23.50
CA ARG A 82 -3.71 9.39 24.39
C ARG A 82 -2.88 10.68 24.36
N MET A 83 -3.06 11.52 23.35
CA MET A 83 -2.30 12.75 23.16
C MET A 83 -3.06 14.01 23.58
N GLY A 84 -2.32 15.00 24.08
CA GLY A 84 -2.84 16.35 24.31
C GLY A 84 -3.13 17.09 22.98
N ARG A 85 -3.92 18.18 23.06
CA ARG A 85 -4.30 19.02 21.92
C ARG A 85 -3.14 19.44 21.00
N PRO A 86 -1.97 19.93 21.49
CA PRO A 86 -0.89 20.38 20.59
C PRO A 86 -0.26 19.22 19.82
N ALA A 87 -0.02 18.08 20.47
CA ALA A 87 0.55 16.90 19.82
C ALA A 87 -0.40 16.30 18.77
N ARG A 88 -1.72 16.33 19.04
CA ARG A 88 -2.73 15.90 18.07
C ARG A 88 -2.75 16.78 16.82
N LEU A 89 -2.63 18.11 16.98
CA LEU A 89 -2.56 19.04 15.85
C LEU A 89 -1.26 18.85 15.04
N ALA A 90 -0.13 18.60 15.71
CA ALA A 90 1.12 18.31 15.04
C ALA A 90 1.05 17.01 14.21
N TYR A 91 0.45 15.94 14.76
CA TYR A 91 0.21 14.70 14.02
C TYR A 91 -0.74 14.90 12.83
N TRP A 92 -1.79 15.71 12.99
CA TRP A 92 -2.70 16.03 11.90
C TRP A 92 -1.96 16.78 10.78
N ALA A 93 -1.20 17.83 11.11
CA ALA A 93 -0.43 18.59 10.13
C ALA A 93 0.61 17.71 9.41
N GLN A 94 1.29 16.82 10.14
CA GLN A 94 2.23 15.87 9.56
C GLN A 94 1.55 14.87 8.61
N ALA A 95 0.38 14.35 8.98
CA ALA A 95 -0.38 13.45 8.11
C ALA A 95 -0.86 14.17 6.83
N GLU A 96 -1.31 15.42 6.95
CA GLU A 96 -1.75 16.24 5.82
C GLU A 96 -0.61 16.52 4.85
N ILE A 97 0.57 16.92 5.36
CA ILE A 97 1.76 17.17 4.55
C ILE A 97 2.19 15.90 3.81
N VAL A 98 2.18 14.74 4.48
CA VAL A 98 2.52 13.46 3.86
C VAL A 98 1.51 13.07 2.78
N ALA A 99 0.22 13.26 3.02
CA ALA A 99 -0.81 12.99 2.02
C ALA A 99 -0.67 13.89 0.78
N MET A 100 -0.45 15.19 0.99
CA MET A 100 -0.20 16.14 -0.12
C MET A 100 1.07 15.78 -0.91
N ALA A 101 2.14 15.36 -0.23
CA ALA A 101 3.38 14.96 -0.89
C ALA A 101 3.18 13.73 -1.78
N THR A 102 2.40 12.74 -1.33
CA THR A 102 2.06 11.56 -2.13
C THR A 102 1.18 11.93 -3.32
N ASP A 103 0.15 12.76 -3.12
CA ASP A 103 -0.74 13.19 -4.21
C ASP A 103 0.02 13.94 -5.32
N VAL A 104 0.98 14.81 -4.94
CA VAL A 104 1.87 15.48 -5.90
C VAL A 104 2.70 14.46 -6.70
N ALA A 105 3.24 13.42 -6.06
CA ALA A 105 3.98 12.38 -6.77
C ALA A 105 3.09 11.58 -7.74
N GLU A 106 1.84 11.31 -7.38
CA GLU A 106 0.87 10.63 -8.25
C GLU A 106 0.48 11.49 -9.46
N VAL A 107 0.20 12.78 -9.26
CA VAL A 107 -0.12 13.72 -10.34
C VAL A 107 1.04 13.86 -11.32
N ILE A 108 2.27 14.00 -10.80
CA ILE A 108 3.49 14.07 -11.63
C ILE A 108 3.70 12.76 -12.39
N GLY A 109 3.56 11.61 -11.72
CA GLY A 109 3.70 10.30 -12.34
C GLY A 109 2.71 10.10 -13.49
N GLY A 110 1.44 10.44 -13.26
CA GLY A 110 0.42 10.39 -14.31
C GLY A 110 0.68 11.36 -15.46
N ALA A 111 1.15 12.57 -15.17
CA ALA A 111 1.47 13.56 -16.21
C ALA A 111 2.63 13.08 -17.10
N ILE A 112 3.66 12.45 -16.51
CA ILE A 112 4.76 11.84 -17.25
C ILE A 112 4.26 10.66 -18.09
N ALA A 113 3.38 9.81 -17.55
CA ALA A 113 2.80 8.70 -18.31
C ALA A 113 2.04 9.19 -19.55
N LEU A 114 1.19 10.22 -19.41
CA LEU A 114 0.45 10.83 -20.54
C LEU A 114 1.39 11.48 -21.56
N ARG A 115 2.48 12.09 -21.10
CA ARG A 115 3.52 12.61 -21.99
C ARG A 115 4.19 11.50 -22.79
N ILE A 116 4.50 10.36 -22.19
CA ILE A 116 5.15 9.24 -22.91
C ILE A 116 4.17 8.59 -23.89
N MET A 117 2.90 8.41 -23.52
CA MET A 117 1.91 7.72 -24.36
C MET A 117 1.38 8.56 -25.52
N PHE A 118 1.11 9.84 -25.27
CA PHE A 118 0.37 10.69 -26.21
C PHE A 118 1.15 11.96 -26.60
N ASN A 119 2.39 12.11 -26.11
CA ASN A 119 3.24 13.28 -26.33
C ASN A 119 2.59 14.61 -25.87
N LEU A 120 1.75 14.56 -24.82
CA LEU A 120 1.10 15.74 -24.26
C LEU A 120 2.09 16.61 -23.44
N PRO A 121 1.88 17.94 -23.41
CA PRO A 121 2.59 18.82 -22.47
C PRO A 121 2.30 18.45 -21.01
N LEU A 122 3.33 18.48 -20.17
CA LEU A 122 3.25 18.20 -18.72
C LEU A 122 2.11 18.95 -17.99
N PRO A 123 1.87 20.26 -18.18
CA PRO A 123 0.79 20.94 -17.45
C PRO A 123 -0.59 20.40 -17.83
N ILE A 124 -0.80 20.06 -19.10
CA ILE A 124 -2.08 19.49 -19.56
C ILE A 124 -2.24 18.07 -19.01
N GLY A 125 -1.17 17.27 -19.03
CA GLY A 125 -1.16 15.94 -18.42
C GLY A 125 -1.52 15.97 -16.94
N GLY A 126 -0.95 16.92 -16.18
CA GLY A 126 -1.24 17.10 -14.75
C GLY A 126 -2.68 17.54 -14.47
N VAL A 127 -3.25 18.41 -15.30
CA VAL A 127 -4.66 18.79 -15.18
C VAL A 127 -5.58 17.59 -15.47
N ILE A 128 -5.28 16.81 -16.50
CA ILE A 128 -6.06 15.62 -16.85
C ILE A 128 -6.03 14.61 -15.69
N THR A 129 -4.85 14.32 -15.13
CA THR A 129 -4.73 13.37 -14.02
C THR A 129 -5.46 13.86 -12.79
N GLY A 130 -5.33 15.14 -12.42
CA GLY A 130 -6.08 15.73 -11.32
C GLY A 130 -7.60 15.64 -11.50
N VAL A 131 -8.10 15.91 -12.72
CA VAL A 131 -9.53 15.78 -13.05
C VAL A 131 -10.00 14.32 -12.93
N VAL A 132 -9.19 13.36 -13.40
CA VAL A 132 -9.49 11.93 -13.29
C VAL A 132 -9.51 11.48 -11.82
N SER A 133 -8.56 11.93 -11.00
CA SER A 133 -8.52 11.63 -9.56
C SER A 133 -9.75 12.20 -8.83
N LEU A 134 -10.14 13.44 -9.13
CA LEU A 134 -11.37 14.06 -8.57
C LEU A 134 -12.64 13.30 -9.01
N LEU A 135 -12.70 12.84 -10.27
CA LEU A 135 -13.79 12.02 -10.78
C LEU A 135 -13.88 10.68 -10.04
N LEU A 136 -12.76 10.00 -9.82
CA LEU A 136 -12.69 8.76 -9.05
C LEU A 136 -13.20 8.95 -7.62
N LEU A 137 -12.78 10.02 -6.94
CA LEU A 137 -13.27 10.39 -5.61
C LEU A 137 -14.78 10.67 -5.60
N THR A 138 -15.28 11.38 -6.61
CA THR A 138 -16.73 11.68 -6.73
C THR A 138 -17.55 10.40 -6.94
N ILE A 139 -17.02 9.43 -7.69
CA ILE A 139 -17.65 8.13 -7.90
C ILE A 139 -17.69 7.32 -6.59
N GLN A 140 -16.61 7.38 -5.79
CA GLN A 140 -16.55 6.73 -4.48
C GLN A 140 -17.68 7.24 -3.56
N ASP A 141 -17.87 8.56 -3.50
CA ASP A 141 -18.88 9.20 -2.64
C ASP A 141 -20.32 8.86 -3.06
N ARG A 142 -20.60 8.81 -4.37
CA ARG A 142 -21.97 8.58 -4.88
C ARG A 142 -22.37 7.12 -5.07
N ARG A 143 -21.45 6.22 -5.44
CA ARG A 143 -21.76 4.83 -5.85
C ARG A 143 -21.30 3.76 -4.87
N GLY A 144 -20.70 4.17 -3.75
CA GLY A 144 -20.34 3.31 -2.64
C GLY A 144 -19.03 2.52 -2.82
N GLN A 145 -18.49 2.08 -1.69
CA GLN A 145 -17.15 1.46 -1.57
C GLN A 145 -16.91 0.25 -2.49
N ARG A 146 -17.94 -0.54 -2.79
CA ARG A 146 -17.80 -1.77 -3.61
C ARG A 146 -17.44 -1.49 -5.08
N LEU A 147 -17.97 -0.40 -5.66
CA LEU A 147 -17.63 -0.06 -7.04
C LEU A 147 -16.20 0.46 -7.13
N PHE A 148 -15.82 1.32 -6.18
CA PHE A 148 -14.47 1.83 -6.04
C PHE A 148 -13.44 0.68 -5.93
N GLU A 149 -13.67 -0.28 -5.02
CA GLU A 149 -12.81 -1.46 -4.88
C GLU A 149 -12.64 -2.25 -6.18
N ARG A 150 -13.71 -2.44 -6.97
CA ARG A 150 -13.63 -3.14 -8.27
C ARG A 150 -12.82 -2.37 -9.30
N VAL A 151 -13.00 -1.06 -9.41
CA VAL A 151 -12.25 -0.21 -10.36
C VAL A 151 -10.76 -0.24 -10.03
N ILE A 152 -10.42 -0.06 -8.76
CA ILE A 152 -9.04 -0.14 -8.25
C ILE A 152 -8.42 -1.52 -8.51
N THR A 153 -9.16 -2.60 -8.24
CA THR A 153 -8.67 -3.97 -8.49
C THR A 153 -8.42 -4.22 -9.98
N ALA A 154 -9.27 -3.68 -10.86
CA ALA A 154 -9.07 -3.78 -12.31
C ALA A 154 -7.82 -3.02 -12.76
N LEU A 155 -7.60 -1.81 -12.26
CA LEU A 155 -6.39 -1.02 -12.55
C LEU A 155 -5.11 -1.73 -12.08
N LEU A 156 -5.12 -2.28 -10.85
CA LEU A 156 -4.02 -3.08 -10.32
C LEU A 156 -3.72 -4.30 -11.19
N LEU A 157 -4.76 -4.98 -11.67
CA LEU A 157 -4.60 -6.15 -12.53
C LEU A 157 -3.97 -5.77 -13.88
N VAL A 158 -4.32 -4.61 -14.45
CA VAL A 158 -3.66 -4.10 -15.67
C VAL A 158 -2.17 -3.85 -15.43
N ILE A 159 -1.80 -3.22 -14.31
CA ILE A 159 -0.39 -2.99 -13.95
C ILE A 159 0.36 -4.31 -13.77
N ALA A 160 -0.24 -5.26 -13.03
CA ALA A 160 0.35 -6.57 -12.77
C ALA A 160 0.59 -7.35 -14.07
N ILE A 161 -0.38 -7.35 -14.99
CA ILE A 161 -0.23 -8.00 -16.31
C ILE A 161 0.87 -7.30 -17.12
N GLY A 162 0.91 -5.96 -17.13
CA GLY A 162 1.93 -5.20 -17.87
C GLY A 162 3.36 -5.51 -17.42
N PHE A 163 3.63 -5.50 -16.11
CA PHE A 163 4.96 -5.85 -15.59
C PHE A 163 5.29 -7.34 -15.77
N THR A 164 4.31 -8.23 -15.59
CA THR A 164 4.51 -9.67 -15.77
C THR A 164 4.81 -10.01 -17.23
N ALA A 165 4.09 -9.42 -18.18
CA ALA A 165 4.38 -9.56 -19.61
C ALA A 165 5.79 -9.05 -19.95
N SER A 166 6.18 -7.90 -19.40
CA SER A 166 7.53 -7.33 -19.59
C SER A 166 8.62 -8.27 -19.06
N PHE A 167 8.39 -8.93 -17.92
CA PHE A 167 9.30 -9.92 -17.35
C PHE A 167 9.50 -11.13 -18.26
N PHE A 168 8.45 -11.62 -18.92
CA PHE A 168 8.55 -12.76 -19.84
C PHE A 168 9.22 -12.39 -21.17
N VAL A 169 9.00 -11.17 -21.68
CA VAL A 169 9.65 -10.72 -22.92
C VAL A 169 11.16 -10.56 -22.73
N VAL A 170 11.59 -10.00 -21.60
CA VAL A 170 13.01 -9.81 -21.27
C VAL A 170 13.39 -10.82 -20.19
N THR A 171 13.25 -12.12 -20.49
CA THR A 171 13.43 -13.19 -19.51
C THR A 171 14.80 -13.05 -18.83
N PRO A 172 14.85 -12.68 -17.54
CA PRO A 172 16.12 -12.39 -16.88
C PRO A 172 16.83 -13.70 -16.54
N PRO A 173 18.17 -13.73 -16.58
CA PRO A 173 18.91 -14.94 -16.28
C PRO A 173 18.73 -15.30 -14.79
N PRO A 174 18.26 -16.53 -14.45
CA PRO A 174 17.85 -16.88 -13.09
C PRO A 174 18.96 -16.74 -12.04
N ASN A 175 20.21 -16.92 -12.47
CA ASN A 175 21.40 -16.77 -11.63
C ASN A 175 21.58 -15.32 -11.12
N ALA A 176 21.25 -14.31 -11.93
CA ALA A 176 21.37 -12.91 -11.55
C ALA A 176 20.25 -12.51 -10.57
N VAL A 177 19.05 -13.04 -10.76
CA VAL A 177 17.91 -12.83 -9.84
C VAL A 177 18.21 -13.45 -8.47
N LEU A 178 18.67 -14.71 -8.45
CA LEU A 178 19.04 -15.39 -7.21
C LEU A 178 20.24 -14.73 -6.52
N GLY A 179 21.23 -14.26 -7.28
CA GLY A 179 22.36 -13.50 -6.76
C GLY A 179 21.94 -12.16 -6.15
N GLY A 180 20.90 -11.53 -6.68
CA GLY A 180 20.32 -10.28 -6.18
C GLY A 180 19.53 -10.41 -4.88
N LEU A 181 19.09 -11.62 -4.53
CA LEU A 181 18.45 -11.92 -3.25
C LEU A 181 19.47 -12.03 -2.09
N ALA A 182 20.76 -12.12 -2.39
CA ALA A 182 21.81 -12.09 -1.37
C ALA A 182 22.07 -10.65 -0.91
N PRO A 183 22.11 -10.38 0.42
CA PRO A 183 22.33 -9.03 0.94
C PRO A 183 23.74 -8.54 0.61
N ARG A 184 23.83 -7.65 -0.39
CA ARG A 184 25.07 -7.00 -0.83
C ARG A 184 24.80 -5.54 -1.16
N PHE A 185 25.80 -4.71 -0.96
CA PHE A 185 25.83 -3.29 -1.35
C PHE A 185 27.10 -3.02 -2.15
N GLN A 186 27.03 -2.07 -3.09
CA GLN A 186 28.19 -1.61 -3.86
C GLN A 186 28.24 -0.08 -3.83
N GLY A 187 29.15 0.46 -3.03
CA GLY A 187 29.34 1.90 -2.88
C GLY A 187 28.19 2.62 -2.19
N THR A 188 28.36 3.93 -2.02
CA THR A 188 27.43 4.80 -1.28
C THR A 188 26.09 4.98 -1.99
N GLU A 189 26.08 5.01 -3.32
CA GLU A 189 24.85 5.19 -4.11
C GLU A 189 23.88 4.02 -3.96
N SER A 190 24.37 2.78 -3.86
CA SER A 190 23.52 1.61 -3.62
C SER A 190 22.81 1.68 -2.26
N VAL A 191 23.46 2.27 -1.25
CA VAL A 191 22.88 2.47 0.09
C VAL A 191 21.84 3.59 0.06
N LEU A 192 22.08 4.67 -0.70
CA LEU A 192 21.11 5.75 -0.88
C LEU A 192 19.84 5.26 -1.58
N LEU A 193 19.98 4.47 -2.65
CA LEU A 193 18.83 3.88 -3.33
C LEU A 193 18.14 2.81 -2.48
N ALA A 194 18.87 2.02 -1.71
CA ALA A 194 18.28 1.10 -0.74
C ALA A 194 17.44 1.84 0.31
N ALA A 195 17.98 2.94 0.86
CA ALA A 195 17.25 3.81 1.77
C ALA A 195 16.02 4.43 1.10
N ALA A 196 16.13 4.83 -0.17
CA ALA A 196 14.99 5.35 -0.95
C ALA A 196 13.90 4.29 -1.14
N ILE A 197 14.25 3.04 -1.49
CA ILE A 197 13.29 1.92 -1.59
C ILE A 197 12.60 1.67 -0.26
N MET A 198 13.37 1.59 0.84
CA MET A 198 12.80 1.36 2.16
C MET A 198 11.89 2.50 2.61
N GLY A 199 12.30 3.75 2.38
CA GLY A 199 11.53 4.95 2.71
C GLY A 199 10.25 5.09 1.89
N ALA A 200 10.32 4.83 0.57
CA ALA A 200 9.17 4.88 -0.32
C ALA A 200 8.14 3.77 -0.01
N THR A 201 8.58 2.65 0.56
CA THR A 201 7.69 1.53 0.88
C THR A 201 6.79 1.82 2.08
N VAL A 202 7.27 2.52 3.11
CA VAL A 202 6.45 2.76 4.31
C VAL A 202 5.67 4.07 4.17
N MET A 203 4.42 3.97 3.71
CA MET A 203 3.52 5.12 3.55
C MET A 203 2.63 5.31 4.79
N PRO A 204 2.85 6.36 5.61
CA PRO A 204 2.09 6.57 6.85
C PRO A 204 0.58 6.74 6.63
N HIS A 205 0.19 7.44 5.56
CA HIS A 205 -1.22 7.67 5.23
C HIS A 205 -1.94 6.35 4.87
N ALA A 206 -1.26 5.41 4.22
CA ALA A 206 -1.80 4.09 3.90
C ALA A 206 -2.04 3.26 5.17
N VAL A 207 -1.16 3.39 6.17
CA VAL A 207 -1.34 2.76 7.49
C VAL A 207 -2.58 3.31 8.18
N TYR A 208 -2.77 4.64 8.21
CA TYR A 208 -3.97 5.25 8.78
C TYR A 208 -5.25 4.79 8.06
N LEU A 209 -5.23 4.83 6.73
CA LEU A 209 -6.36 4.44 5.88
C LEU A 209 -6.74 2.97 6.09
N HIS A 210 -5.77 2.05 6.12
CA HIS A 210 -6.04 0.62 6.29
C HIS A 210 -6.68 0.31 7.65
N SER A 211 -6.29 1.01 8.72
CA SER A 211 -6.93 0.86 10.04
C SER A 211 -8.42 1.28 10.02
N GLY A 212 -8.76 2.32 9.26
CA GLY A 212 -10.14 2.81 9.09
C GLY A 212 -10.97 1.88 8.21
N LEU A 213 -10.44 1.50 7.05
CA LEU A 213 -11.12 0.61 6.10
C LEU A 213 -11.36 -0.79 6.70
N ALA A 214 -10.40 -1.33 7.46
CA ALA A 214 -10.58 -2.60 8.16
C ALA A 214 -11.73 -2.55 9.17
N ARG A 215 -11.86 -1.42 9.90
CA ARG A 215 -12.97 -1.19 10.84
C ARG A 215 -14.31 -1.08 10.10
N ASP A 216 -14.41 -0.20 9.11
CA ASP A 216 -15.67 0.08 8.44
C ASP A 216 -16.21 -1.14 7.67
N ARG A 217 -15.32 -2.04 7.22
CA ARG A 217 -15.68 -3.29 6.54
C ARG A 217 -16.08 -4.42 7.49
N HIS A 218 -15.34 -4.63 8.59
CA HIS A 218 -15.50 -5.80 9.46
C HIS A 218 -16.21 -5.49 10.78
N GLY A 219 -16.51 -4.22 11.05
CA GLY A 219 -17.12 -3.76 12.29
C GLY A 219 -16.20 -3.94 13.49
N HIS A 220 -16.80 -4.00 14.68
CA HIS A 220 -16.15 -4.41 15.92
C HIS A 220 -16.63 -5.83 16.25
N PRO A 221 -15.79 -6.87 16.10
CA PRO A 221 -16.18 -8.23 16.46
C PRO A 221 -16.61 -8.28 17.93
N ASP A 222 -17.78 -8.86 18.21
CA ASP A 222 -18.27 -9.05 19.58
C ASP A 222 -17.25 -9.83 20.44
N PRO A 223 -17.24 -9.64 21.77
CA PRO A 223 -16.32 -10.36 22.66
C PRO A 223 -16.48 -11.88 22.52
N GLY A 224 -15.52 -12.52 21.85
CA GLY A 224 -15.61 -13.96 21.54
C GLY A 224 -14.25 -14.59 21.22
N PRO A 225 -14.22 -15.90 20.89
CA PRO A 225 -12.99 -16.65 20.64
C PRO A 225 -12.16 -16.11 19.46
N GLN A 226 -12.78 -15.43 18.49
CA GLN A 226 -12.08 -14.75 17.38
C GLN A 226 -11.25 -13.54 17.84
N ARG A 227 -11.78 -12.72 18.77
CA ARG A 227 -11.05 -11.57 19.36
C ARG A 227 -9.88 -12.05 20.24
N ARG A 228 -10.06 -13.17 20.95
CA ARG A 228 -8.97 -13.83 21.70
C ARG A 228 -7.85 -14.33 20.78
N ARG A 229 -8.16 -14.95 19.63
CA ARG A 229 -7.14 -15.40 18.65
C ARG A 229 -6.32 -14.26 18.06
N LEU A 230 -6.94 -13.09 17.84
CA LEU A 230 -6.22 -11.87 17.45
C LEU A 230 -5.33 -11.35 18.59
N CYS A 231 -5.82 -11.36 19.85
CA CYS A 231 -5.03 -10.99 21.03
C CYS A 231 -3.84 -11.98 21.29
N THR A 232 -3.85 -13.24 20.82
CA THR A 232 -2.87 -14.29 21.20
C THR A 232 -1.76 -14.65 20.19
N SER A 233 -1.61 -13.94 19.06
CA SER A 233 -0.55 -14.24 18.07
C SER A 233 0.81 -13.59 18.44
N PRO A 234 1.98 -14.21 18.14
CA PRO A 234 3.18 -14.30 19.01
C PRO A 234 4.03 -13.03 19.15
N ALA A 235 3.54 -11.87 18.74
CA ALA A 235 4.17 -10.60 19.11
C ALA A 235 3.75 -10.27 20.54
N GLY A 236 4.51 -10.79 21.51
CA GLY A 236 4.26 -10.74 22.96
C GLY A 236 3.95 -9.34 23.50
N MET A 237 2.68 -8.95 23.43
CA MET A 237 2.16 -7.73 24.06
C MET A 237 0.96 -8.13 24.92
N SER A 238 1.27 -8.68 26.09
CA SER A 238 0.35 -8.97 27.20
C SER A 238 -0.27 -7.72 27.86
N ALA A 239 -0.08 -6.53 27.30
CA ALA A 239 -0.47 -5.25 27.89
C ALA A 239 -1.84 -4.72 27.41
N TRP A 240 -2.47 -5.34 26.41
CA TRP A 240 -3.75 -4.87 25.88
C TRP A 240 -4.89 -5.69 26.49
N ARG A 241 -5.58 -5.10 27.48
CA ARG A 241 -6.83 -5.65 28.02
C ARG A 241 -7.88 -5.68 26.90
N CYS A 242 -7.93 -6.83 26.22
CA CYS A 242 -9.16 -7.51 25.84
C CYS A 242 -10.04 -7.60 27.12
#